data_AF-A0AAE3MKK6-F1
#
_entry.id   AF-A0AAE3MKK6-F1
#
_cell.length_a   1.000
_cell.length_b   1.000
_cell.length_c   1.000
_cell.angle_alpha   90.00
_cell.angle_beta   90.00
_cell.angle_gamma   90.00
#
_symmetry.space_group_name_H-M   'P 1'
#
loop_
_entity.id
_entity.type
_entity.pdbx_description
1 polymer ?
#
loop_
_entity_poly.entity_id
_entity_poly.type
_entity_poly.pdbx_seq_one_letter_code
_entity_poly.pdbx_strand_id
1 'polypeptide(L)'
;MKKNHKLIILSILFALSISVFSQDKEYSFIETVTQSSAFLFGSANELNKKYPVGSGFFVSDNGLIYLITAAHHADSISKSKTSYIRYINQSGGISEFEKVEFSNHEWYYNEESDLAILPMKRSGVLFSEFPIGISSIAIYNEKKAPLRNETTYTIGYPDGLGRFKMEPITLSGRPASKLIQYRLDSLKIYTGYYLDSNSFGGNSGGPVVTVDTSGKLKELVGVVSGSNTKLNLAVIAPSYSIMETIKRIPKYSDTLRISYDNGKPFTSIIYQENKIMEVQYIKSSTGIDLDKGNLRYGNGELLQYEYLNEKPVQKLIIKNGEIVSVQRIN
;
A
#
# COMPACT_ATOMS: atom_id res chain seq x y z
N MET A 1 -28.31 16.28 -36.68
CA MET A 1 -27.60 17.44 -36.07
C MET A 1 -26.82 16.93 -34.86
N LYS A 2 -25.55 16.57 -35.02
CA LYS A 2 -24.35 17.39 -34.71
C LYS A 2 -24.25 17.84 -33.24
N LYS A 3 -23.47 17.03 -32.49
CA LYS A 3 -22.42 17.33 -31.49
C LYS A 3 -22.66 18.44 -30.45
N ASN A 4 -22.38 18.11 -29.19
CA ASN A 4 -21.12 18.55 -28.58
C ASN A 4 -20.61 17.59 -27.50
N HIS A 5 -19.56 16.86 -27.88
CA HIS A 5 -18.61 16.22 -26.99
C HIS A 5 -17.85 17.30 -26.23
N LYS A 6 -17.84 17.24 -24.89
CA LYS A 6 -16.68 17.73 -24.14
C LYS A 6 -15.77 16.54 -23.86
N LEU A 7 -14.79 16.44 -24.75
CA LEU A 7 -13.55 15.73 -24.60
C LEU A 7 -12.89 16.21 -23.29
N ILE A 8 -12.79 15.35 -22.29
CA ILE A 8 -11.77 15.50 -21.24
C ILE A 8 -10.76 14.40 -21.52
N ILE A 9 -9.62 14.84 -22.07
CA ILE A 9 -8.41 14.05 -22.20
C ILE A 9 -7.88 13.88 -20.77
N LEU A 10 -7.93 12.66 -20.25
CA LEU A 10 -7.15 12.30 -19.07
C LEU A 10 -6.60 10.87 -19.29
N SER A 11 -5.40 10.82 -19.85
CA SER A 11 -4.57 9.62 -19.92
C SER A 11 -4.11 9.27 -18.51
N ILE A 12 -4.57 8.14 -17.96
CA ILE A 12 -4.12 7.56 -16.69
C ILE A 12 -3.92 6.05 -16.91
N LEU A 13 -2.65 5.65 -16.80
CA LEU A 13 -2.07 4.31 -16.98
C LEU A 13 -1.92 3.66 -15.59
N PHE A 14 -2.36 2.40 -15.42
CA PHE A 14 -1.63 1.28 -14.79
C PHE A 14 -2.53 0.10 -14.41
N ALA A 15 -1.95 -1.12 -14.40
CA ALA A 15 -2.52 -2.31 -13.77
C ALA A 15 -1.52 -3.11 -12.93
N LEU A 16 -2.08 -3.75 -11.89
CA LEU A 16 -1.48 -4.77 -11.03
C LEU A 16 -0.15 -4.35 -10.40
N SER A 17 -0.28 -3.49 -9.40
CA SER A 17 0.54 -3.35 -8.18
C SER A 17 2.01 -3.80 -8.23
N ILE A 18 2.73 -3.46 -9.28
CA ILE A 18 4.18 -3.31 -9.24
C ILE A 18 4.44 -1.92 -9.79
N SER A 19 4.29 -0.94 -8.89
CA SER A 19 4.68 0.45 -9.09
C SER A 19 6.20 0.53 -9.10
N VAL A 20 6.83 0.00 -10.14
CA VAL A 20 8.27 0.15 -10.36
C VAL A 20 8.46 0.45 -11.84
N PHE A 21 8.49 1.76 -12.11
CA PHE A 21 8.88 2.41 -13.36
C PHE A 21 7.88 2.32 -14.53
N SER A 22 6.80 3.11 -14.57
CA SER A 22 6.29 3.70 -15.83
C SER A 22 5.68 5.07 -15.47
N GLN A 23 6.12 6.19 -16.05
CA GLN A 23 5.44 6.79 -17.20
C GLN A 23 6.15 8.07 -17.67
N ASP A 24 6.01 8.40 -18.95
CA ASP A 24 6.32 9.69 -19.58
C ASP A 24 5.31 10.82 -19.23
N LYS A 25 4.55 10.66 -18.15
CA LYS A 25 4.06 11.78 -17.34
C LYS A 25 4.74 11.64 -15.99
N GLU A 26 5.62 12.59 -15.67
CA GLU A 26 6.24 12.73 -14.35
C GLU A 26 5.16 13.01 -13.31
N TYR A 27 4.39 12.01 -12.92
CA TYR A 27 3.77 12.04 -11.61
C TYR A 27 4.94 12.04 -10.62
N SER A 28 5.01 13.10 -9.81
CA SER A 28 5.98 13.19 -8.73
C SER A 28 5.80 11.98 -7.83
N PHE A 29 6.88 11.35 -7.42
CA PHE A 29 6.80 10.10 -6.68
C PHE A 29 5.96 10.18 -5.38
N ILE A 30 5.86 11.37 -4.78
CA ILE A 30 4.95 11.64 -3.67
C ILE A 30 3.52 11.21 -4.02
N GLU A 31 3.08 11.38 -5.26
CA GLU A 31 1.74 10.95 -5.71
C GLU A 31 1.56 9.44 -5.62
N THR A 32 2.59 8.61 -5.87
CA THR A 32 2.48 7.15 -5.70
C THR A 32 2.28 6.77 -4.23
N VAL A 33 2.99 7.41 -3.31
CA VAL A 33 2.85 7.15 -1.87
C VAL A 33 1.52 7.67 -1.34
N THR A 34 1.14 8.86 -1.76
CA THR A 34 -0.17 9.47 -1.52
C THR A 34 -1.28 8.54 -2.00
N GLN A 35 -1.16 7.98 -3.22
CA GLN A 35 -2.12 7.03 -3.78
C GLN A 35 -2.18 5.72 -3.01
N SER A 36 -1.06 5.27 -2.46
CA SER A 36 -1.01 4.08 -1.63
C SER A 36 -1.56 4.27 -0.21
N SER A 37 -1.80 5.51 0.20
CA SER A 37 -2.27 5.80 1.56
C SER A 37 -3.76 5.54 1.70
N ALA A 38 -4.14 5.11 2.90
CA ALA A 38 -5.51 4.81 3.28
C ALA A 38 -5.88 5.53 4.57
N PHE A 39 -7.10 6.04 4.62
CA PHE A 39 -7.74 6.51 5.83
C PHE A 39 -8.52 5.36 6.46
N LEU A 40 -8.28 5.13 7.75
CA LEU A 40 -8.90 4.07 8.54
C LEU A 40 -9.80 4.70 9.60
N PHE A 41 -11.05 4.24 9.65
CA PHE A 41 -12.07 4.78 10.55
C PHE A 41 -12.90 3.65 11.15
N GLY A 42 -13.05 3.61 12.47
CA GLY A 42 -13.97 2.73 13.16
C GLY A 42 -15.09 3.51 13.85
N SER A 43 -16.28 2.89 13.93
CA SER A 43 -17.37 3.39 14.77
C SER A 43 -16.95 3.42 16.23
N ALA A 44 -17.48 4.37 17.00
CA ALA A 44 -17.24 4.44 18.44
C ALA A 44 -17.54 3.09 19.10
N ASN A 45 -16.64 2.65 19.98
CA ASN A 45 -16.87 1.48 20.82
C ASN A 45 -17.79 1.90 21.99
N GLU A 46 -18.66 1.02 22.47
CA GLU A 46 -19.58 1.31 23.58
C GLU A 46 -18.83 1.75 24.85
N LEU A 47 -17.57 1.31 25.01
CA LEU A 47 -16.71 1.63 26.15
C LEU A 47 -15.95 2.96 26.01
N ASN A 48 -15.77 3.48 24.79
CA ASN A 48 -15.00 4.69 24.53
C ASN A 48 -15.71 5.51 23.46
N LYS A 49 -16.29 6.66 23.85
CA LYS A 49 -16.99 7.61 22.96
C LYS A 49 -16.09 8.25 21.88
N LYS A 50 -14.85 7.80 21.70
CA LYS A 50 -13.92 8.27 20.67
C LYS A 50 -13.87 7.27 19.52
N TYR A 51 -14.00 7.78 18.31
CA TYR A 51 -13.85 7.03 17.08
C TYR A 51 -12.36 6.75 16.84
N PRO A 52 -11.92 5.49 16.68
CA PRO A 52 -10.56 5.23 16.22
C PRO A 52 -10.41 5.76 14.80
N VAL A 53 -9.53 6.74 14.65
CA VAL A 53 -9.15 7.34 13.36
C VAL A 53 -7.64 7.25 13.19
N GLY A 54 -7.21 6.92 11.99
CA GLY A 54 -5.80 6.72 11.70
C GLY A 54 -5.54 6.61 10.21
N SER A 55 -4.28 6.37 9.92
CA SER A 55 -3.77 6.17 8.58
C SER A 55 -3.36 4.72 8.39
N GLY A 56 -3.26 4.32 7.14
CA GLY A 56 -2.62 3.10 6.71
C GLY A 56 -2.04 3.32 5.33
N PHE A 57 -1.40 2.31 4.78
CA PHE A 57 -1.00 2.32 3.38
C PHE A 57 -0.88 0.91 2.84
N PHE A 58 -0.92 0.78 1.53
CA PHE A 58 -0.80 -0.49 0.86
C PHE A 58 0.63 -0.76 0.45
N VAL A 59 1.06 -2.00 0.67
CA VAL A 59 2.31 -2.56 0.13
C VAL A 59 1.95 -3.70 -0.81
N SER A 60 2.64 -3.80 -1.94
CA SER A 60 2.55 -4.97 -2.81
C SER A 60 3.82 -5.81 -2.76
N ASP A 61 3.65 -7.11 -2.56
CA ASP A 61 4.70 -8.11 -2.67
C ASP A 61 4.20 -9.24 -3.59
N ASN A 62 4.94 -9.52 -4.66
CA ASN A 62 4.59 -10.54 -5.65
C ASN A 62 3.13 -10.48 -6.17
N GLY A 63 2.56 -9.27 -6.31
CA GLY A 63 1.18 -9.08 -6.78
C GLY A 63 0.10 -9.29 -5.71
N LEU A 64 0.49 -9.69 -4.49
CA LEU A 64 -0.39 -9.64 -3.32
C LEU A 64 -0.35 -8.25 -2.70
N ILE A 65 -1.45 -7.83 -2.09
CA ILE A 65 -1.56 -6.55 -1.39
C ILE A 65 -1.70 -6.76 0.11
N TYR A 66 -1.02 -5.92 0.85
CA TYR A 66 -1.04 -5.85 2.30
C TYR A 66 -1.42 -4.44 2.72
N LEU A 67 -2.40 -4.31 3.60
CA LEU A 67 -2.67 -3.06 4.30
C LEU A 67 -1.76 -3.00 5.54
N ILE A 68 -0.95 -1.96 5.64
CA ILE A 68 -0.03 -1.69 6.73
C ILE A 68 -0.59 -0.55 7.57
N THR A 69 -0.53 -0.67 8.89
CA THR A 69 -0.84 0.41 9.84
C THR A 69 -0.08 0.20 11.15
N ALA A 70 -0.27 1.10 12.12
CA ALA A 70 0.28 0.97 13.46
C ALA A 70 -0.49 -0.11 14.26
N ALA A 71 0.20 -0.91 15.07
CA ALA A 71 -0.40 -2.02 15.80
C ALA A 71 -1.53 -1.57 16.75
N HIS A 72 -1.29 -0.53 17.55
CA HIS A 72 -2.32 0.02 18.44
C HIS A 72 -3.57 0.54 17.68
N HIS A 73 -3.38 0.98 16.43
CA HIS A 73 -4.49 1.43 15.58
C HIS A 73 -5.28 0.26 15.02
N ALA A 74 -4.59 -0.79 14.53
CA ALA A 74 -5.22 -2.05 14.12
C ALA A 74 -6.03 -2.68 15.27
N ASP A 75 -5.51 -2.67 16.50
CA ASP A 75 -6.23 -3.15 17.69
C ASP A 75 -7.49 -2.35 17.97
N SER A 76 -7.40 -1.01 17.83
CA SER A 76 -8.51 -0.12 18.11
C SER A 76 -9.62 -0.29 17.08
N ILE A 77 -9.27 -0.35 15.78
CA ILE A 77 -10.25 -0.47 14.69
C ILE A 77 -10.87 -1.87 14.58
N SER A 78 -10.14 -2.92 14.99
CA SER A 78 -10.68 -4.29 15.02
C SER A 78 -11.71 -4.51 16.13
N LYS A 79 -11.72 -3.63 17.14
CA LYS A 79 -12.72 -3.62 18.24
C LYS A 79 -13.94 -2.76 17.91
N SER A 80 -13.95 -2.04 16.80
CA SER A 80 -15.12 -1.28 16.37
C SER A 80 -16.19 -2.20 15.78
N LYS A 81 -17.46 -1.91 16.08
CA LYS A 81 -18.61 -2.66 15.52
C LYS A 81 -18.67 -2.56 14.00
N THR A 82 -18.36 -1.38 13.48
CA THR A 82 -18.28 -1.12 12.04
C THR A 82 -17.01 -0.36 11.77
N SER A 83 -16.29 -0.76 10.72
CA SER A 83 -15.10 -0.06 10.29
C SER A 83 -15.14 0.23 8.80
N TYR A 84 -14.38 1.23 8.40
CA TYR A 84 -14.37 1.77 7.07
C TYR A 84 -12.94 2.08 6.63
N ILE A 85 -12.73 1.96 5.34
CA ILE A 85 -11.52 2.41 4.66
C ILE A 85 -11.88 3.39 3.56
N ARG A 86 -11.02 4.36 3.34
CA ARG A 86 -11.03 5.24 2.18
C ARG A 86 -9.60 5.36 1.66
N TYR A 87 -9.42 5.31 0.35
CA TYR A 87 -8.11 5.38 -0.27
C TYR A 87 -8.24 6.04 -1.64
N ILE A 88 -7.11 6.34 -2.28
CA ILE A 88 -7.11 6.79 -3.67
C ILE A 88 -7.07 5.54 -4.55
N ASN A 89 -8.09 5.38 -5.37
CA ASN A 89 -8.21 4.23 -6.25
C ASN A 89 -7.29 4.36 -7.47
N GLN A 90 -7.25 3.33 -8.31
CA GLN A 90 -6.38 3.31 -9.49
C GLN A 90 -6.71 4.35 -10.57
N SER A 91 -7.90 4.94 -10.54
CA SER A 91 -8.25 6.07 -11.41
C SER A 91 -7.79 7.43 -10.87
N GLY A 92 -7.11 7.45 -9.72
CA GLY A 92 -6.71 8.67 -9.03
C GLY A 92 -7.85 9.34 -8.25
N GLY A 93 -9.04 8.72 -8.23
CA GLY A 93 -10.19 9.21 -7.48
C GLY A 93 -10.14 8.76 -6.01
N ILE A 94 -10.48 9.66 -5.10
CA ILE A 94 -10.70 9.29 -3.69
C ILE A 94 -11.97 8.43 -3.61
N SER A 95 -11.83 7.22 -3.06
CA SER A 95 -12.93 6.26 -2.92
C SER A 95 -14.03 6.81 -2.02
N GLU A 96 -15.24 6.27 -2.19
CA GLU A 96 -16.23 6.35 -1.12
C GLU A 96 -15.78 5.51 0.08
N PHE A 97 -16.46 5.68 1.21
CA PHE A 97 -16.19 4.83 2.37
C PHE A 97 -16.61 3.39 2.08
N GLU A 98 -15.62 2.50 2.00
CA GLU A 98 -15.87 1.07 1.94
C GLU A 98 -16.01 0.54 3.35
N LYS A 99 -17.16 -0.10 3.65
CA LYS A 99 -17.33 -0.83 4.91
C LYS A 99 -16.41 -2.06 4.88
N VAL A 100 -15.56 -2.19 5.88
CA VAL A 100 -14.69 -3.35 6.08
C VAL A 100 -14.86 -3.87 7.49
N GLU A 101 -15.18 -5.16 7.62
CA GLU A 101 -15.31 -5.82 8.91
C GLU A 101 -13.94 -6.31 9.38
N PHE A 102 -13.07 -5.38 9.80
CA PHE A 102 -11.71 -5.71 10.24
C PHE A 102 -11.68 -6.70 11.41
N SER A 103 -12.74 -6.79 12.22
CA SER A 103 -12.87 -7.79 13.30
C SER A 103 -12.86 -9.25 12.80
N ASN A 104 -13.27 -9.47 11.54
CA ASN A 104 -13.33 -10.80 10.92
C ASN A 104 -12.05 -11.13 10.16
N HIS A 105 -11.05 -10.24 10.20
CA HIS A 105 -9.80 -10.41 9.50
C HIS A 105 -8.66 -10.67 10.48
N GLU A 106 -7.73 -11.52 10.07
CA GLU A 106 -6.54 -11.84 10.85
C GLU A 106 -5.47 -10.77 10.60
N TRP A 107 -5.25 -9.92 11.59
CA TRP A 107 -4.11 -9.00 11.63
C TRP A 107 -2.86 -9.71 12.12
N TYR A 108 -1.74 -9.45 11.46
CA TYR A 108 -0.43 -9.95 11.85
C TYR A 108 0.39 -8.81 12.44
N TYR A 109 0.82 -8.98 13.68
CA TYR A 109 1.49 -7.94 14.46
C TYR A 109 2.99 -8.20 14.52
N ASN A 110 3.79 -7.14 14.45
CA ASN A 110 5.20 -7.25 14.77
C ASN A 110 5.40 -7.30 16.30
N GLU A 111 6.33 -8.14 16.75
CA GLU A 111 6.63 -8.30 18.17
C GLU A 111 7.48 -7.14 18.70
N GLU A 112 8.36 -6.58 17.86
CA GLU A 112 9.36 -5.59 18.24
C GLU A 112 8.96 -4.15 17.88
N SER A 113 8.01 -3.94 16.97
CA SER A 113 7.56 -2.61 16.54
C SER A 113 6.04 -2.47 16.58
N ASP A 114 5.58 -1.22 16.68
CA ASP A 114 4.15 -0.89 16.68
C ASP A 114 3.62 -0.93 15.25
N LEU A 115 3.55 -2.14 14.69
CA LEU A 115 3.20 -2.39 13.30
C LEU A 115 2.26 -3.58 13.18
N ALA A 116 1.22 -3.42 12.37
CA ALA A 116 0.29 -4.48 12.02
C ALA A 116 0.06 -4.53 10.51
N ILE A 117 -0.14 -5.74 10.00
CA ILE A 117 -0.35 -6.04 8.59
C ILE A 117 -1.63 -6.85 8.43
N LEU A 118 -2.45 -6.44 7.47
CA LEU A 118 -3.61 -7.18 7.01
C LEU A 118 -3.43 -7.60 5.55
N PRO A 119 -3.34 -8.91 5.25
CA PRO A 119 -3.41 -9.41 3.87
C PRO A 119 -4.77 -9.09 3.26
N MET A 120 -4.77 -8.37 2.14
CA MET A 120 -5.98 -8.06 1.40
C MET A 120 -6.33 -9.26 0.50
N LYS A 121 -6.95 -10.29 1.08
CA LYS A 121 -7.41 -11.49 0.37
C LYS A 121 -8.66 -11.15 -0.45
N ARG A 122 -8.47 -10.51 -1.62
CA ARG A 122 -9.56 -10.10 -2.51
C ARG A 122 -9.48 -10.85 -3.85
N SER A 123 -10.15 -12.00 -3.95
CA SER A 123 -10.45 -12.66 -5.23
C SER A 123 -11.85 -12.27 -5.70
N GLY A 124 -12.04 -11.97 -6.99
CA GLY A 124 -13.36 -11.60 -7.53
C GLY A 124 -13.73 -10.13 -7.31
N VAL A 125 -12.74 -9.27 -7.09
CA VAL A 125 -12.93 -7.82 -6.92
C VAL A 125 -12.73 -7.10 -8.25
N LEU A 126 -13.43 -5.98 -8.41
CA LEU A 126 -13.27 -5.11 -9.57
C LEU A 126 -11.89 -4.47 -9.55
N PHE A 127 -11.26 -4.41 -10.70
CA PHE A 127 -9.92 -3.87 -10.82
C PHE A 127 -9.82 -2.39 -10.39
N SER A 128 -10.84 -1.57 -10.70
CA SER A 128 -10.85 -0.15 -10.29
C SER A 128 -10.89 0.06 -8.77
N GLU A 129 -11.32 -0.96 -8.02
CA GLU A 129 -11.38 -0.99 -6.56
C GLU A 129 -10.08 -1.55 -5.94
N PHE A 130 -9.06 -1.82 -6.76
CA PHE A 130 -7.81 -2.35 -6.26
C PHE A 130 -6.89 -1.18 -5.87
N PRO A 131 -6.38 -1.14 -4.62
CA PRO A 131 -5.49 -0.06 -4.22
C PRO A 131 -4.11 -0.16 -4.91
N ILE A 132 -3.43 0.98 -5.02
CA ILE A 132 -2.03 1.03 -5.48
C ILE A 132 -1.13 0.77 -4.27
N GLY A 133 -0.26 -0.24 -4.36
CA GLY A 133 0.71 -0.54 -3.29
C GLY A 133 2.09 0.04 -3.56
N ILE A 134 2.80 0.45 -2.51
CA ILE A 134 4.25 0.65 -2.55
C ILE A 134 4.89 -0.72 -2.76
N SER A 135 5.80 -0.85 -3.73
CA SER A 135 6.44 -2.13 -3.99
C SER A 135 7.36 -2.55 -2.84
N SER A 136 7.34 -3.84 -2.47
CA SER A 136 8.15 -4.39 -1.38
C SER A 136 9.65 -4.25 -1.59
N ILE A 137 10.12 -4.16 -2.84
CA ILE A 137 11.51 -3.84 -3.19
C ILE A 137 11.96 -2.48 -2.66
N ALA A 138 11.04 -1.52 -2.52
CA ALA A 138 11.36 -0.20 -1.99
C ALA A 138 11.47 -0.20 -0.46
N ILE A 139 11.22 -1.32 0.23
CA ILE A 139 11.26 -1.38 1.68
C ILE A 139 12.71 -1.39 2.16
N TYR A 140 13.05 -0.42 3.01
CA TYR A 140 14.33 -0.38 3.69
C TYR A 140 14.43 -1.52 4.71
N ASN A 141 15.29 -2.49 4.42
CA ASN A 141 15.40 -3.74 5.16
C ASN A 141 16.54 -3.77 6.18
N GLU A 142 17.30 -2.68 6.31
CA GLU A 142 18.37 -2.61 7.30
C GLU A 142 17.82 -2.35 8.71
N LYS A 143 18.37 -3.05 9.71
CA LYS A 143 18.06 -2.81 11.14
C LYS A 143 18.75 -1.55 11.68
N LYS A 144 18.55 -0.41 11.02
CA LYS A 144 19.04 0.90 11.45
C LYS A 144 18.04 1.99 11.05
N ALA A 145 18.12 3.14 11.71
CA ALA A 145 17.38 4.33 11.28
C ALA A 145 18.03 4.93 10.02
N PRO A 146 17.27 5.66 9.17
CA PRO A 146 17.84 6.42 8.05
C PRO A 146 18.87 7.44 8.51
N LEU A 147 19.69 7.94 7.58
CA LEU A 147 20.74 8.89 7.94
C LEU A 147 20.14 10.25 8.30
N ARG A 148 20.72 10.94 9.30
CA ARG A 148 20.20 12.23 9.80
C ARG A 148 20.16 13.35 8.75
N ASN A 149 20.96 13.24 7.69
CA ASN A 149 21.00 14.20 6.59
C ASN A 149 19.97 13.90 5.49
N GLU A 150 19.26 12.78 5.57
CA GLU A 150 18.20 12.42 4.62
C GLU A 150 16.89 13.10 4.99
N THR A 151 16.26 13.74 4.01
CA THR A 151 14.88 14.22 4.15
C THR A 151 13.93 13.04 4.02
N THR A 152 13.05 12.92 5.00
CA THR A 152 11.94 11.97 5.03
C THR A 152 10.62 12.70 4.83
N TYR A 153 9.65 11.99 4.25
CA TYR A 153 8.28 12.47 4.06
C TYR A 153 7.34 11.49 4.76
N THR A 154 6.49 12.04 5.63
CA THR A 154 5.39 11.35 6.28
C THR A 154 4.11 11.67 5.54
N ILE A 155 3.34 10.65 5.15
CA ILE A 155 2.07 10.81 4.46
C ILE A 155 0.95 10.24 5.35
N GLY A 156 -0.15 10.96 5.53
CA GLY A 156 -1.27 10.46 6.35
C GLY A 156 -2.44 11.43 6.49
N TYR A 157 -3.34 11.12 7.43
CA TYR A 157 -4.57 11.86 7.67
C TYR A 157 -4.61 12.45 9.09
N PRO A 158 -3.85 13.54 9.35
CA PRO A 158 -3.82 14.16 10.66
C PRO A 158 -5.22 14.65 11.04
N ASP A 159 -5.53 14.60 12.34
CA ASP A 159 -6.80 14.95 12.96
C ASP A 159 -8.04 14.31 12.32
N GLY A 160 -7.85 13.15 11.67
CA GLY A 160 -8.90 12.42 10.98
C GLY A 160 -9.43 13.17 9.75
N LEU A 161 -8.60 13.99 9.10
CA LEU A 161 -8.95 14.76 7.91
C LEU A 161 -9.48 13.90 6.76
N GLY A 162 -9.11 12.62 6.70
CA GLY A 162 -9.65 11.65 5.73
C GLY A 162 -11.16 11.39 5.84
N ARG A 163 -11.82 11.91 6.88
CA ARG A 163 -13.30 11.98 6.95
C ARG A 163 -13.89 12.82 5.83
N PHE A 164 -13.17 13.85 5.41
CA PHE A 164 -13.46 14.63 4.23
C PHE A 164 -12.90 13.91 3.00
N LYS A 165 -13.49 14.15 1.83
CA LYS A 165 -13.02 13.60 0.57
C LYS A 165 -11.78 14.36 0.11
N MET A 166 -10.66 14.12 0.78
CA MET A 166 -9.38 14.77 0.51
C MET A 166 -8.21 13.78 0.49
N GLU A 167 -7.14 14.18 -0.16
CA GLU A 167 -5.87 13.46 -0.22
C GLU A 167 -5.15 13.51 1.16
N PRO A 168 -4.25 12.56 1.43
CA PRO A 168 -3.44 12.61 2.64
C PRO A 168 -2.50 13.81 2.63
N ILE A 169 -2.18 14.30 3.82
CA ILE A 169 -1.22 15.39 4.03
C ILE A 169 0.19 14.82 4.02
N THR A 170 1.09 15.51 3.33
CA THR A 170 2.53 15.21 3.34
C THR A 170 3.26 16.18 4.27
N LEU A 171 4.05 15.65 5.19
CA LEU A 171 4.90 16.40 6.13
C LEU A 171 6.35 15.98 5.94
N SER A 172 7.28 16.92 5.82
CA SER A 172 8.71 16.63 5.76
C SER A 172 9.36 16.67 7.15
N GLY A 173 10.45 15.91 7.30
CA GLY A 173 11.29 15.87 8.49
C GLY A 173 12.59 15.13 8.20
N ARG A 174 13.40 14.93 9.22
CA ARG A 174 14.68 14.23 9.20
C ARG A 174 14.82 13.35 10.44
N PRO A 175 15.58 12.24 10.36
CA PRO A 175 15.88 11.43 11.53
C PRO A 175 16.58 12.25 12.63
N ALA A 176 15.96 12.30 13.80
CA ALA A 176 16.47 12.98 14.99
C ALA A 176 17.24 12.03 15.93
N SER A 177 17.10 10.72 15.75
CA SER A 177 17.76 9.70 16.57
C SER A 177 18.23 8.50 15.73
N LYS A 178 19.06 7.65 16.36
CA LYS A 178 19.22 6.25 15.91
C LYS A 178 17.97 5.45 16.33
N LEU A 179 18.01 4.13 16.16
CA LEU A 179 17.00 3.27 16.77
C LEU A 179 16.99 3.48 18.30
N ILE A 180 15.79 3.53 18.86
CA ILE A 180 15.48 3.71 20.27
C ILE A 180 14.45 2.67 20.69
N GLN A 181 14.36 2.45 21.99
CA GLN A 181 13.21 1.79 22.60
C GLN A 181 12.25 2.85 23.11
N TYR A 182 10.95 2.67 22.87
CA TYR A 182 9.91 3.55 23.34
C TYR A 182 8.69 2.77 23.80
N ARG A 183 7.80 3.45 24.49
CA ARG A 183 6.54 2.92 25.00
C ARG A 183 5.41 3.84 24.53
N LEU A 184 4.38 3.26 23.91
CA LEU A 184 3.11 3.97 23.68
C LEU A 184 2.16 3.81 24.87
N ASP A 185 2.25 2.66 25.54
CA ASP A 185 1.51 2.31 26.74
C ASP A 185 2.45 1.71 27.82
N SER A 186 1.90 1.37 28.98
CA SER A 186 2.69 0.81 30.09
C SER A 186 3.11 -0.65 29.87
N LEU A 187 2.61 -1.35 28.86
CA LEU A 187 2.69 -2.80 28.75
C LEU A 187 3.77 -3.25 27.77
N LYS A 188 3.91 -2.61 26.60
CA LYS A 188 4.83 -3.06 25.55
C LYS A 188 5.94 -2.06 25.25
N ILE A 189 7.16 -2.57 25.08
CA ILE A 189 8.32 -1.82 24.58
C ILE A 189 8.42 -2.07 23.08
N TYR A 190 8.53 -0.99 22.31
CA TYR A 190 8.70 -1.02 20.87
C TYR A 190 10.06 -0.45 20.48
N THR A 191 10.56 -0.87 19.32
CA THR A 191 11.73 -0.34 18.63
C THR A 191 11.28 0.64 17.56
N GLY A 192 11.93 1.79 17.50
CA GLY A 192 11.61 2.85 16.55
C GLY A 192 12.71 3.89 16.45
N TYR A 193 12.43 5.02 15.83
CA TYR A 193 13.32 6.18 15.80
C TYR A 193 12.50 7.47 15.78
N TYR A 194 13.13 8.58 16.16
CA TYR A 194 12.50 9.90 16.13
C TYR A 194 12.73 10.59 14.79
N LEU A 195 11.71 11.30 14.31
CA LEU A 195 11.83 12.34 13.30
C LEU A 195 11.64 13.72 13.93
N ASP A 196 12.36 14.72 13.42
CA ASP A 196 12.20 16.14 13.79
C ASP A 196 10.96 16.82 13.16
N SER A 197 9.91 16.03 12.92
CA SER A 197 8.62 16.49 12.42
C SER A 197 7.55 16.35 13.50
N ASN A 198 6.61 17.30 13.56
CA ASN A 198 5.40 17.11 14.33
C ASN A 198 4.59 15.93 13.78
N SER A 199 4.03 15.13 14.69
CA SER A 199 3.01 14.14 14.34
C SER A 199 1.75 14.41 15.15
N PHE A 200 0.63 14.53 14.43
CA PHE A 200 -0.69 14.81 14.97
C PHE A 200 -1.46 13.50 15.13
N GLY A 201 -2.48 13.48 16.00
CA GLY A 201 -3.38 12.33 16.07
C GLY A 201 -3.95 12.02 14.69
N GLY A 202 -4.15 10.74 14.35
CA GLY A 202 -4.61 10.34 13.00
C GLY A 202 -3.50 10.07 11.98
N ASN A 203 -2.26 10.54 12.19
CA ASN A 203 -1.12 10.15 11.34
C ASN A 203 -0.62 8.72 11.60
N SER A 204 -0.91 8.14 12.78
CA SER A 204 -0.50 6.78 13.12
C SER A 204 -0.92 5.79 12.04
N GLY A 205 0.04 4.99 11.59
CA GLY A 205 -0.05 4.03 10.49
C GLY A 205 0.30 4.57 9.11
N GLY A 206 0.55 5.87 8.95
CA GLY A 206 0.98 6.46 7.68
C GLY A 206 2.42 6.08 7.29
N PRO A 207 2.77 5.99 5.99
CA PRO A 207 4.11 5.64 5.56
C PRO A 207 5.09 6.80 5.76
N VAL A 208 6.35 6.44 6.02
CA VAL A 208 7.50 7.36 6.01
C VAL A 208 8.47 6.91 4.93
N VAL A 209 8.78 7.81 4.00
CA VAL A 209 9.63 7.52 2.84
C VAL A 209 10.80 8.49 2.72
N THR A 210 11.86 8.08 2.05
CA THR A 210 12.93 8.96 1.56
C THR A 210 12.82 9.09 0.04
N VAL A 211 13.35 10.19 -0.50
CA VAL A 211 13.43 10.41 -1.94
C VAL A 211 14.88 10.62 -2.37
N ASP A 212 15.19 10.26 -3.62
CA ASP A 212 16.49 10.54 -4.23
C ASP A 212 16.60 12.02 -4.67
N THR A 213 17.76 12.39 -5.22
CA THR A 213 18.01 13.76 -5.69
C THR A 213 17.13 14.19 -6.87
N SER A 214 16.48 13.24 -7.56
CA SER A 214 15.50 13.50 -8.62
C SER A 214 14.06 13.57 -8.08
N GLY A 215 13.86 13.45 -6.77
CA GLY A 215 12.56 13.44 -6.13
C GLY A 215 11.80 12.13 -6.28
N LYS A 216 12.45 11.04 -6.70
CA LYS A 216 11.85 9.69 -6.83
C LYS A 216 11.95 8.91 -5.54
N LEU A 217 11.14 7.85 -5.36
CA LEU A 217 11.24 6.96 -4.20
C LEU A 217 12.67 6.49 -4.12
N LYS A 218 13.28 6.72 -2.98
CA LYS A 218 14.44 5.94 -2.62
C LYS A 218 13.96 4.72 -1.85
N GLU A 219 13.43 4.93 -0.64
CA GLU A 219 13.06 3.84 0.26
C GLU A 219 11.81 4.17 1.10
N LEU A 220 10.96 3.17 1.37
CA LEU A 220 10.03 3.17 2.50
C LEU A 220 10.85 2.85 3.75
N VAL A 221 10.95 3.81 4.67
CA VAL A 221 11.83 3.74 5.83
C VAL A 221 11.10 3.52 7.15
N GLY A 222 9.78 3.68 7.18
CA GLY A 222 9.00 3.33 8.35
C GLY A 222 7.51 3.61 8.27
N VAL A 223 6.87 3.48 9.43
CA VAL A 223 5.44 3.69 9.67
C VAL A 223 5.29 4.60 10.87
N VAL A 224 4.47 5.65 10.77
CA VAL A 224 4.20 6.51 11.92
C VAL A 224 3.56 5.69 13.03
N SER A 225 4.20 5.63 14.18
CA SER A 225 3.66 4.98 15.37
C SER A 225 2.94 6.01 16.25
N GLY A 226 3.59 7.13 16.56
CA GLY A 226 3.00 8.16 17.40
C GLY A 226 3.84 9.42 17.47
N SER A 227 3.76 10.11 18.61
CA SER A 227 4.56 11.31 18.87
C SER A 227 5.07 11.35 20.31
N ASN A 228 6.26 11.89 20.50
CA ASN A 228 6.74 12.36 21.78
C ASN A 228 6.33 13.84 21.92
N THR A 229 5.20 14.08 22.56
CA THR A 229 4.61 15.42 22.70
C THR A 229 5.45 16.39 23.54
N LYS A 230 6.34 15.89 24.41
CA LYS A 230 7.25 16.74 25.19
C LYS A 230 8.38 17.31 24.32
N LEU A 231 8.80 16.54 23.32
CA LEU A 231 9.90 16.90 22.42
C LEU A 231 9.42 17.39 21.05
N ASN A 232 8.12 17.30 20.77
CA ASN A 232 7.54 17.57 19.45
C ASN A 232 8.20 16.74 18.33
N LEU A 233 8.47 15.46 18.61
CA LEU A 233 9.08 14.52 17.67
C LEU A 233 8.08 13.43 17.28
N ALA A 234 8.02 13.06 16.00
CA ALA A 234 7.30 11.87 15.58
C ALA A 234 8.08 10.61 15.96
N VAL A 235 7.36 9.53 16.29
CA VAL A 235 7.95 8.21 16.55
C VAL A 235 7.59 7.28 15.43
N ILE A 236 8.60 6.66 14.81
CA ILE A 236 8.45 5.84 13.62
C ILE A 236 8.84 4.41 13.92
N ALA A 237 7.95 3.47 13.62
CA ALA A 237 8.26 2.04 13.55
C ALA A 237 9.08 1.77 12.28
N PRO A 238 10.20 1.06 12.35
CA PRO A 238 11.11 0.92 11.22
C PRO A 238 10.54 -0.06 10.18
N SER A 239 10.80 0.23 8.90
CA SER A 239 10.23 -0.51 7.77
C SER A 239 10.71 -1.95 7.64
N TYR A 240 11.89 -2.31 8.17
CA TYR A 240 12.37 -3.70 8.15
C TYR A 240 11.37 -4.65 8.83
N SER A 241 10.62 -4.15 9.82
CA SER A 241 9.57 -4.91 10.49
C SER A 241 8.40 -5.27 9.57
N ILE A 242 8.18 -4.54 8.47
CA ILE A 242 7.15 -4.88 7.47
C ILE A 242 7.49 -6.23 6.84
N MET A 243 8.69 -6.37 6.30
CA MET A 243 9.10 -7.61 5.64
C MET A 243 9.24 -8.78 6.63
N GLU A 244 9.73 -8.53 7.84
CA GLU A 244 9.74 -9.55 8.90
C GLU A 244 8.33 -10.04 9.22
N THR A 245 7.34 -9.15 9.22
CA THR A 245 5.95 -9.50 9.51
C THR A 245 5.32 -10.22 8.31
N ILE A 246 5.49 -9.73 7.08
CA ILE A 246 5.01 -10.39 5.84
C ILE A 246 5.51 -11.84 5.75
N LYS A 247 6.77 -12.10 6.12
CA LYS A 247 7.35 -13.46 6.10
C LYS A 247 6.69 -14.44 7.07
N ARG A 248 6.03 -13.96 8.12
CA ARG A 248 5.31 -14.78 9.12
C ARG A 248 3.87 -15.07 8.72
N ILE A 249 3.33 -14.32 7.76
CA ILE A 249 1.96 -14.49 7.28
C ILE A 249 1.86 -15.85 6.58
N PRO A 250 0.84 -16.68 6.89
CA PRO A 250 0.57 -17.92 6.17
C PRO A 250 0.57 -17.67 4.68
N LYS A 251 1.37 -18.47 3.97
CA LYS A 251 1.56 -18.25 2.54
C LYS A 251 0.27 -18.54 1.77
N TYR A 252 -0.05 -17.68 0.82
CA TYR A 252 -1.22 -17.78 -0.05
C TYR A 252 -0.98 -18.82 -1.14
N SER A 253 -1.92 -19.77 -1.25
CA SER A 253 -1.93 -20.82 -2.27
C SER A 253 -3.35 -20.97 -2.82
N ASP A 254 -3.70 -20.13 -3.80
CA ASP A 254 -4.99 -20.15 -4.47
C ASP A 254 -4.89 -19.36 -5.81
N THR A 255 -5.99 -19.25 -6.54
CA THR A 255 -6.09 -18.50 -7.79
C THR A 255 -6.63 -17.10 -7.53
N LEU A 256 -5.80 -16.08 -7.78
CA LEU A 256 -6.23 -14.70 -7.84
C LEU A 256 -7.00 -14.46 -9.15
N ARG A 257 -8.23 -13.95 -9.04
CA ARG A 257 -9.06 -13.57 -10.19
C ARG A 257 -9.46 -12.12 -10.07
N ILE A 258 -9.27 -11.38 -11.16
CA ILE A 258 -9.60 -9.96 -11.26
C ILE A 258 -10.52 -9.77 -12.46
N SER A 259 -11.52 -8.93 -12.30
CA SER A 259 -12.49 -8.58 -13.34
C SER A 259 -12.49 -7.08 -13.61
N TYR A 260 -12.90 -6.71 -14.82
CA TYR A 260 -13.27 -5.36 -15.18
C TYR A 260 -14.53 -4.92 -14.43
N ASP A 261 -14.75 -3.61 -14.36
CA ASP A 261 -15.93 -3.00 -13.72
C ASP A 261 -17.26 -3.44 -14.34
N ASN A 262 -17.23 -3.84 -15.61
CA ASN A 262 -18.37 -4.42 -16.31
C ASN A 262 -18.60 -5.92 -15.98
N GLY A 263 -17.85 -6.47 -15.02
CA GLY A 263 -17.90 -7.86 -14.57
C GLY A 263 -17.16 -8.87 -15.46
N LYS A 264 -16.58 -8.45 -16.59
CA LYS A 264 -15.82 -9.36 -17.47
C LYS A 264 -14.48 -9.74 -16.83
N PRO A 265 -14.03 -11.00 -16.97
CA PRO A 265 -12.74 -11.42 -16.42
C PRO A 265 -11.59 -10.66 -17.10
N PHE A 266 -10.63 -10.18 -16.30
CA PHE A 266 -9.40 -9.55 -16.77
C PHE A 266 -8.22 -10.52 -16.67
N THR A 267 -7.93 -11.07 -15.48
CA THR A 267 -6.82 -12.00 -15.30
C THR A 267 -7.11 -13.08 -14.27
N SER A 268 -6.44 -14.22 -14.41
CA SER A 268 -6.44 -15.33 -13.46
C SER A 268 -5.01 -15.84 -13.25
N ILE A 269 -4.51 -15.77 -12.02
CA ILE A 269 -3.13 -16.08 -11.65
C ILE A 269 -3.15 -17.13 -10.54
N ILE A 270 -2.46 -18.25 -10.74
CA ILE A 270 -2.29 -19.28 -9.74
C ILE A 270 -1.08 -18.94 -8.87
N TYR A 271 -1.32 -18.90 -7.56
CA TYR A 271 -0.28 -18.77 -6.56
C TYR A 271 -0.07 -20.09 -5.82
N GLN A 272 1.19 -20.36 -5.46
CA GLN A 272 1.55 -21.39 -4.51
C GLN A 272 2.58 -20.80 -3.56
N GLU A 273 2.28 -20.79 -2.27
CA GLU A 273 3.20 -20.28 -1.26
C GLU A 273 3.66 -18.81 -1.50
N ASN A 274 2.74 -17.91 -1.85
CA ASN A 274 2.99 -16.52 -2.28
C ASN A 274 3.77 -16.36 -3.60
N LYS A 275 4.08 -17.47 -4.28
CA LYS A 275 4.85 -17.46 -5.52
C LYS A 275 3.92 -17.52 -6.72
N ILE A 276 4.23 -16.72 -7.74
CA ILE A 276 3.44 -16.68 -8.98
C ILE A 276 3.79 -17.93 -9.79
N MET A 277 2.85 -18.87 -9.90
CA MET A 277 3.12 -20.15 -10.56
C MET A 277 2.75 -20.14 -12.04
N GLU A 278 1.58 -19.61 -12.36
CA GLU A 278 1.06 -19.62 -13.72
C GLU A 278 0.01 -18.51 -13.88
N VAL A 279 -0.03 -17.90 -15.07
CA VAL A 279 -1.15 -17.06 -15.47
C VAL A 279 -2.03 -17.86 -16.40
N GLN A 280 -3.28 -18.11 -16.02
CA GLN A 280 -4.20 -18.92 -16.82
C GLN A 280 -4.69 -18.14 -18.03
N TYR A 281 -5.05 -16.86 -17.85
CA TYR A 281 -5.47 -15.97 -18.92
C TYR A 281 -5.22 -14.50 -18.57
N ILE A 282 -5.11 -13.69 -19.63
CA ILE A 282 -5.34 -12.24 -19.60
C ILE A 282 -6.34 -11.95 -20.71
N LYS A 283 -7.38 -11.17 -20.43
CA LYS A 283 -8.47 -10.86 -21.36
C LYS A 283 -8.72 -9.37 -21.43
N SER A 284 -9.16 -8.88 -22.58
CA SER A 284 -9.66 -7.52 -22.76
C SER A 284 -10.98 -7.29 -22.04
N SER A 285 -11.39 -6.03 -21.92
CA SER A 285 -12.71 -5.58 -21.44
C SER A 285 -13.86 -6.11 -22.30
N THR A 286 -13.57 -6.51 -23.54
CA THR A 286 -14.49 -7.17 -24.48
C THR A 286 -14.44 -8.71 -24.38
N GLY A 287 -13.52 -9.27 -23.60
CA GLY A 287 -13.38 -10.71 -23.34
C GLY A 287 -12.47 -11.46 -24.32
N ILE A 288 -11.71 -10.75 -25.17
CA ILE A 288 -10.73 -11.30 -26.11
C ILE A 288 -9.47 -11.67 -25.34
N ASP A 289 -8.88 -12.84 -25.61
CA ASP A 289 -7.60 -13.22 -24.99
C ASP A 289 -6.47 -12.29 -25.46
N LEU A 290 -5.73 -11.76 -24.48
CA LEU A 290 -4.52 -10.98 -24.66
C LEU A 290 -3.30 -11.88 -24.42
N ASP A 291 -2.14 -11.51 -24.97
CA ASP A 291 -0.90 -12.25 -24.74
C ASP A 291 -0.51 -12.17 -23.26
N LYS A 292 -0.47 -13.31 -22.57
CA LYS A 292 -0.10 -13.36 -21.14
C LYS A 292 1.39 -13.64 -20.91
N GLY A 293 2.16 -13.82 -21.99
CA GLY A 293 3.49 -14.40 -21.93
C GLY A 293 3.45 -15.92 -21.75
N ASN A 294 4.59 -16.49 -21.32
CA ASN A 294 4.82 -17.93 -21.26
C ASN A 294 5.01 -18.49 -19.84
N LEU A 295 4.71 -17.71 -18.80
CA LEU A 295 4.86 -18.13 -17.39
C LEU A 295 4.13 -19.45 -17.09
N ARG A 296 4.89 -20.47 -16.69
CA ARG A 296 4.38 -21.76 -16.19
C ARG A 296 5.29 -22.32 -15.11
N TYR A 297 4.72 -23.01 -14.13
CA TYR A 297 5.46 -23.65 -13.02
C TYR A 297 6.49 -22.71 -12.35
N GLY A 298 6.13 -21.44 -12.20
CA GLY A 298 6.97 -20.41 -11.60
C GLY A 298 8.14 -19.93 -12.46
N ASN A 299 8.17 -20.24 -13.76
CA ASN A 299 9.25 -19.84 -14.64
C ASN A 299 8.72 -19.30 -15.97
N GLY A 300 9.29 -18.19 -16.44
CA GLY A 300 8.97 -17.59 -17.73
C GLY A 300 8.65 -16.12 -17.63
N GLU A 301 7.87 -15.65 -18.59
CA GLU A 301 7.53 -14.26 -18.79
C GLU A 301 6.04 -14.03 -18.53
N LEU A 302 5.72 -12.97 -17.79
CA LEU A 302 4.36 -12.47 -17.60
C LEU A 302 4.25 -11.06 -18.18
N LEU A 303 3.35 -10.88 -19.15
CA LEU A 303 3.00 -9.56 -19.66
C LEU A 303 1.99 -8.86 -18.75
N GLN A 304 2.22 -7.59 -18.49
CA GLN A 304 1.31 -6.73 -17.76
C GLN A 304 0.78 -5.64 -18.69
N TYR A 305 -0.52 -5.37 -18.54
CA TYR A 305 -1.29 -4.51 -19.43
C TYR A 305 -1.72 -3.25 -18.71
N GLU A 306 -1.80 -2.14 -19.42
CA GLU A 306 -2.60 -1.01 -19.02
C GLU A 306 -4.08 -1.40 -19.03
N TYR A 307 -4.78 -1.24 -17.92
CA TYR A 307 -6.17 -1.69 -17.82
C TYR A 307 -7.13 -0.96 -18.75
N LEU A 308 -7.00 0.37 -18.88
CA LEU A 308 -7.94 1.18 -19.68
C LEU A 308 -7.72 1.04 -21.19
N ASN A 309 -6.45 1.01 -21.63
CA ASN A 309 -6.14 0.97 -23.06
C ASN A 309 -5.72 -0.43 -23.55
N GLU A 310 -5.63 -1.41 -22.65
CA GLU A 310 -5.29 -2.81 -22.95
C GLU A 310 -3.97 -2.96 -23.73
N LYS A 311 -3.02 -2.06 -23.45
CA LYS A 311 -1.68 -2.09 -24.05
C LYS A 311 -0.70 -2.78 -23.12
N PRO A 312 0.15 -3.70 -23.59
CA PRO A 312 1.21 -4.24 -22.76
C PRO A 312 2.18 -3.11 -22.41
N VAL A 313 2.46 -2.93 -21.12
CA VAL A 313 3.35 -1.85 -20.61
C VAL A 313 4.66 -2.40 -20.07
N GLN A 314 4.66 -3.64 -19.59
CA GLN A 314 5.85 -4.28 -19.07
C GLN A 314 5.79 -5.80 -19.15
N LYS A 315 6.96 -6.40 -19.10
CA LYS A 315 7.21 -7.83 -19.07
C LYS A 315 7.99 -8.17 -17.80
N LEU A 316 7.41 -9.03 -16.97
CA LEU A 316 8.04 -9.57 -15.78
C LEU A 316 8.76 -10.87 -16.15
N ILE A 317 10.03 -10.97 -15.79
CA ILE A 317 10.79 -12.22 -15.84
C ILE A 317 10.69 -12.87 -14.47
N ILE A 318 10.13 -14.07 -14.43
CA ILE A 318 9.86 -14.80 -13.20
C ILE A 318 10.70 -16.08 -13.19
N LYS A 319 11.36 -16.34 -12.06
CA LYS A 319 12.11 -17.57 -11.80
C LYS A 319 11.77 -18.11 -10.42
N ASN A 320 11.48 -19.40 -10.32
CA ASN A 320 11.01 -20.04 -9.08
C ASN A 320 9.86 -19.27 -8.39
N GLY A 321 8.98 -18.70 -9.22
CA GLY A 321 7.79 -17.93 -8.89
C GLY A 321 8.06 -16.54 -8.27
N GLU A 322 9.30 -16.06 -8.35
CA GLU A 322 9.72 -14.73 -7.91
C GLU A 322 10.08 -13.86 -9.11
N ILE A 323 9.74 -12.57 -9.04
CA ILE A 323 10.08 -11.59 -10.08
C ILE A 323 11.56 -11.26 -9.96
N VAL A 324 12.33 -11.59 -11.00
CA VAL A 324 13.78 -11.35 -11.04
C VAL A 324 14.18 -10.19 -11.94
N SER A 325 13.30 -9.78 -12.86
CA SER A 325 13.52 -8.62 -13.74
C SER A 325 12.20 -8.06 -14.22
N VAL A 326 12.17 -6.74 -14.44
CA VAL A 326 11.05 -6.02 -15.05
C VAL A 326 11.59 -5.31 -16.29
N GLN A 327 10.96 -5.53 -17.45
CA GLN A 327 11.33 -4.91 -18.72
C GLN A 327 10.16 -4.07 -19.22
N ARG A 328 10.38 -2.79 -19.50
CA ARG A 328 9.34 -1.95 -20.13
C ARG A 328 9.14 -2.33 -21.59
N ILE A 329 7.90 -2.22 -22.05
CA ILE A 329 7.54 -2.32 -23.45
C ILE A 329 7.20 -0.90 -23.90
N ASN A 330 8.02 -0.36 -24.80
CA ASN A 330 7.86 1.00 -25.34
C ASN A 330 6.78 1.05 -26.42
#